data_AF-A0A6V8MYW7-F1
#
_entry.id   AF-A0A6V8MYW7-F1
#
_cell.length_a   1.000
_cell.length_b   1.000
_cell.length_c   1.000
_cell.angle_alpha   90.00
_cell.angle_beta   90.00
_cell.angle_gamma   90.00
#
_symmetry.space_group_name_H-M   'P 1'
#
loop_
_entity.id
_entity.type
_entity.pdbx_description
1 polymer ?
#
loop_
_entity_poly.entity_id
_entity_poly.type
_entity_poly.pdbx_seq_one_letter_code
_entity_poly.pdbx_strand_id
1 'polypeptide(L)'
;MICKNTLAILLLALLAFLQPAQAAPVEQPETVCIQCHGSLPDRLGAPVKLWRSSIHAENGISCNGCHGGDPKDAANAMTPQRGFLGAPKEKDIPAFCGRCHPGVYKDYLSSAHGRALGAGGPTCVTCHGNHQVVKASLALINEKSCTRCHSFDRARAIRDAMQQTEAYIDNISRRIAAFQVSGVDTEKMGKSLFAVRNRFHTLFHDVDVARVKGESAAINQELGKLDAALKEIERSHEKRRLAGGIAVGFMLLLAVLFHLMKKSYD
;
A
#
# COMPACT_ATOMS: atom_id res chain seq x y z
N MET A 1 -20.65 -51.89 -4.64
CA MET A 1 -21.65 -50.83 -4.81
C MET A 1 -21.31 -49.69 -3.87
N ILE A 2 -20.47 -48.76 -4.31
CA ILE A 2 -20.18 -47.54 -3.54
C ILE A 2 -21.45 -46.71 -3.60
N CYS A 3 -22.11 -46.55 -2.45
CA CYS A 3 -23.42 -45.93 -2.33
C CYS A 3 -23.38 -44.51 -2.90
N LYS A 4 -24.31 -44.15 -3.79
CA LYS A 4 -24.36 -42.82 -4.44
C LYS A 4 -24.28 -41.65 -3.45
N ASN A 5 -24.63 -41.87 -2.18
CA ASN A 5 -24.59 -40.88 -1.12
C ASN A 5 -23.16 -40.54 -0.63
N THR A 6 -22.19 -41.45 -0.67
CA THR A 6 -20.81 -41.15 -0.21
C THR A 6 -20.04 -40.28 -1.22
N LEU A 7 -20.31 -40.45 -2.52
CA LEU A 7 -19.70 -39.61 -3.57
C LEU A 7 -20.21 -38.16 -3.53
N ALA A 8 -21.50 -37.97 -3.21
CA ALA A 8 -22.10 -36.64 -3.06
C ALA A 8 -21.54 -35.90 -1.82
N ILE A 9 -21.35 -36.59 -0.70
CA ILE A 9 -20.78 -36.01 0.54
C ILE A 9 -19.31 -35.62 0.34
N LEU A 10 -18.52 -36.43 -0.37
CA LEU A 10 -17.13 -36.11 -0.72
C LEU A 10 -17.03 -34.91 -1.68
N LEU A 11 -17.93 -34.77 -2.65
CA LEU A 11 -17.97 -33.60 -3.54
C LEU A 11 -18.35 -32.31 -2.80
N LEU A 12 -19.33 -32.37 -1.90
CA LEU A 12 -19.75 -31.23 -1.06
C LEU A 12 -18.65 -30.81 -0.08
N ALA A 13 -17.91 -31.76 0.49
CA ALA A 13 -16.76 -31.48 1.34
C ALA A 13 -15.60 -30.83 0.54
N LEU A 14 -15.35 -31.26 -0.70
CA LEU A 14 -14.33 -30.65 -1.56
C LEU A 14 -14.69 -29.20 -1.95
N LEU A 15 -15.97 -28.92 -2.19
CA LEU A 15 -16.47 -27.57 -2.53
C LEU A 15 -16.38 -26.59 -1.35
N ALA A 16 -16.47 -27.07 -0.11
CA ALA A 16 -16.30 -26.23 1.09
C ALA A 16 -14.86 -25.75 1.30
N PHE A 17 -13.85 -26.52 0.85
CA PHE A 17 -12.43 -26.12 0.92
C PHE A 17 -11.97 -25.17 -0.20
N LEU A 18 -12.81 -24.95 -1.21
CA LEU A 18 -12.55 -24.03 -2.33
C LEU A 18 -13.08 -22.61 -2.10
N GLN A 19 -13.64 -22.32 -0.93
CA GLN A 19 -14.07 -20.95 -0.62
C GLN A 19 -12.84 -20.07 -0.32
N PRO A 20 -12.67 -18.94 -1.03
CA PRO A 20 -11.60 -18.01 -0.72
C PRO A 20 -11.81 -17.49 0.71
N ALA A 21 -10.76 -17.55 1.54
CA ALA A 21 -10.77 -16.96 2.86
C ALA A 21 -11.07 -15.46 2.73
N GLN A 22 -12.28 -15.05 3.11
CA GLN A 22 -12.61 -13.64 3.21
C GLN A 22 -11.79 -13.05 4.36
N ALA A 23 -10.96 -12.07 4.04
CA ALA A 23 -10.21 -11.33 5.05
C ALA A 23 -11.21 -10.73 6.04
N ALA A 24 -11.04 -11.02 7.33
CA ALA A 24 -11.84 -10.41 8.37
C ALA A 24 -11.67 -8.88 8.31
N PRO A 25 -12.74 -8.10 8.52
CA PRO A 25 -12.62 -6.64 8.61
C PRO A 25 -11.64 -6.29 9.72
N VAL A 26 -10.68 -5.41 9.44
CA VAL A 26 -9.81 -4.83 10.48
C VAL A 26 -10.71 -4.05 11.43
N GLU A 27 -10.86 -4.55 12.66
CA GLU A 27 -11.61 -3.88 13.71
C GLU A 27 -10.97 -2.52 14.00
N GLN A 28 -11.70 -1.45 13.66
CA GLN A 28 -11.21 -0.08 13.83
C GLN A 28 -11.12 0.21 15.33
N PRO A 29 -10.01 0.77 15.84
CA PRO A 29 -9.91 1.10 17.26
C PRO A 29 -10.92 2.20 17.61
N GLU A 30 -12.07 1.80 18.16
CA GLU A 30 -13.10 2.69 18.67
C GLU A 30 -12.58 3.39 19.94
N THR A 31 -11.95 4.56 19.76
CA THR A 31 -11.48 5.42 20.85
C THR A 31 -12.59 6.31 21.39
N VAL A 32 -12.46 6.82 22.62
CA VAL A 32 -13.42 7.81 23.16
C VAL A 32 -13.53 9.04 22.27
N CYS A 33 -12.46 9.38 21.54
CA CYS A 33 -12.44 10.46 20.56
C CYS A 33 -13.46 10.19 19.45
N ILE A 34 -13.45 8.99 18.87
CA ILE A 34 -14.35 8.59 17.77
C ILE A 34 -15.78 8.43 18.27
N GLN A 35 -15.99 7.80 19.43
CA GLN A 35 -17.31 7.58 20.00
C GLN A 35 -18.03 8.89 20.31
N CYS A 36 -17.34 9.82 20.98
CA CYS A 36 -17.91 11.11 21.32
C CYS A 36 -18.06 11.98 20.06
N HIS A 37 -16.98 12.24 19.31
CA HIS A 37 -17.06 13.12 18.15
C HIS A 37 -17.91 12.56 17.01
N GLY A 38 -17.96 11.24 16.82
CA GLY A 38 -18.74 10.61 15.76
C GLY A 38 -20.25 10.78 15.93
N SER A 39 -20.73 11.02 17.15
CA SER A 39 -22.13 11.28 17.46
C SER A 39 -22.51 12.76 17.38
N LEU A 40 -21.53 13.66 17.32
CA LEU A 40 -21.76 15.11 17.27
C LEU A 40 -22.12 15.58 15.85
N PRO A 41 -22.96 16.62 15.71
CA PRO A 41 -23.28 17.17 14.41
C PRO A 41 -22.12 17.97 13.79
N ASP A 42 -22.23 18.15 12.47
CA ASP A 42 -21.49 19.13 11.67
C ASP A 42 -19.98 19.19 11.95
N ARG A 43 -19.51 20.33 12.47
CA ARG A 43 -18.10 20.67 12.61
C ARG A 43 -17.31 19.65 13.43
N LEU A 44 -17.95 19.02 14.42
CA LEU A 44 -17.28 18.11 15.33
C LEU A 44 -17.36 16.64 14.88
N GLY A 45 -18.43 16.25 14.16
CA GLY A 45 -18.57 14.88 13.64
C GLY A 45 -18.06 14.67 12.22
N ALA A 46 -18.03 15.70 11.37
CA ALA A 46 -17.51 15.60 10.01
C ALA A 46 -16.05 15.09 9.94
N PRO A 47 -15.12 15.50 10.83
CA PRO A 47 -13.79 14.94 10.90
C PRO A 47 -13.75 13.41 11.04
N VAL A 48 -14.64 12.83 11.86
CA VAL A 48 -14.71 11.37 12.06
C VAL A 48 -15.14 10.67 10.78
N LYS A 49 -16.12 11.21 10.05
CA LYS A 49 -16.58 10.66 8.77
C LYS A 49 -15.47 10.68 7.72
N LEU A 50 -14.75 11.80 7.60
CA LEU A 50 -13.61 11.92 6.68
C LEU A 50 -12.48 10.97 7.05
N TRP A 51 -12.14 10.91 8.35
CA TRP A 51 -11.07 10.05 8.85
C TRP A 51 -11.31 8.57 8.58
N ARG A 52 -12.54 8.07 8.72
CA ARG A 52 -12.87 6.66 8.42
C ARG A 52 -12.52 6.24 6.98
N SER A 53 -12.39 7.19 6.05
CA SER A 53 -11.99 6.94 4.65
C SER A 53 -10.51 7.25 4.36
N SER A 54 -9.71 7.53 5.39
CA SER A 54 -8.32 7.94 5.23
C SER A 54 -7.34 6.79 5.21
N ILE A 55 -6.17 7.02 4.59
CA ILE A 55 -5.06 6.06 4.64
C ILE A 55 -4.60 5.82 6.08
N HIS A 56 -4.79 6.80 6.96
CA HIS A 56 -4.44 6.69 8.37
C HIS A 56 -5.38 5.77 9.14
N ALA A 57 -6.70 5.82 8.89
CA ALA A 57 -7.64 4.86 9.46
C ALA A 57 -7.38 3.43 8.96
N GLU A 58 -7.10 3.27 7.66
CA GLU A 58 -6.69 1.97 7.08
C GLU A 58 -5.45 1.38 7.77
N ASN A 59 -4.57 2.23 8.32
CA ASN A 59 -3.34 1.82 9.01
C ASN A 59 -3.44 1.96 10.54
N GLY A 60 -4.65 2.07 11.11
CA GLY A 60 -4.87 2.06 12.56
C GLY A 60 -4.44 3.31 13.31
N ILE A 61 -4.13 4.42 12.63
CA ILE A 61 -3.78 5.70 13.25
C ILE A 61 -5.06 6.46 13.63
N SER A 62 -5.43 6.39 14.91
CA SER A 62 -6.60 7.09 15.47
C SER A 62 -6.34 8.59 15.72
N CYS A 63 -7.38 9.32 16.10
CA CYS A 63 -7.39 10.78 16.31
C CYS A 63 -6.23 11.24 17.22
N ASN A 64 -6.00 10.52 18.31
CA ASN A 64 -4.97 10.83 19.30
C ASN A 64 -3.55 10.59 18.79
N GLY A 65 -3.35 9.75 17.77
CA GLY A 65 -2.04 9.58 17.13
C GLY A 65 -1.55 10.88 16.48
N CYS A 66 -2.49 11.69 15.99
CA CYS A 66 -2.23 13.02 15.45
C CYS A 66 -2.39 14.09 16.54
N HIS A 67 -3.59 14.25 17.08
CA HIS A 67 -3.95 15.36 17.96
C HIS A 67 -3.51 15.17 19.42
N GLY A 68 -2.89 14.05 19.77
CA GLY A 68 -2.56 13.72 21.16
C GLY A 68 -3.82 13.48 22.00
N GLY A 69 -3.69 13.63 23.31
CA GLY A 69 -4.78 13.37 24.24
C GLY A 69 -4.90 11.90 24.67
N ASP A 70 -5.88 11.63 25.52
CA ASP A 70 -6.11 10.29 26.08
C ASP A 70 -7.31 9.60 25.37
N PRO A 71 -7.08 8.50 24.61
CA PRO A 71 -8.14 7.81 23.89
C PRO A 71 -9.05 6.96 24.80
N LYS A 72 -8.81 6.92 26.12
CA LYS A 72 -9.55 6.09 27.09
C LYS A 72 -10.29 6.90 28.17
N ASP A 73 -9.98 8.19 28.32
CA ASP A 73 -10.55 9.06 29.35
C ASP A 73 -11.33 10.20 28.70
N ALA A 74 -12.63 10.01 28.48
CA ALA A 74 -13.47 10.99 27.80
C ALA A 74 -13.51 12.36 28.51
N ALA A 75 -13.43 12.38 29.85
CA ALA A 75 -13.52 13.61 30.63
C ALA A 75 -12.28 14.49 30.47
N ASN A 76 -11.09 13.87 30.37
CA ASN A 76 -9.82 14.59 30.29
C ASN A 76 -9.09 14.45 28.94
N ALA A 77 -9.71 13.81 27.95
CA ALA A 77 -9.10 13.43 26.67
C ALA A 77 -8.39 14.60 25.97
N MET A 78 -8.97 15.80 26.03
CA MET A 78 -8.48 16.99 25.32
C MET A 78 -7.74 18.00 26.21
N THR A 79 -7.28 17.59 27.40
CA THR A 79 -6.53 18.49 28.29
C THR A 79 -5.05 18.57 27.88
N PRO A 80 -4.37 19.72 28.11
CA PRO A 80 -2.92 19.82 27.90
C PRO A 80 -2.12 18.80 28.71
N GLN A 81 -2.58 18.44 29.91
CA GLN A 81 -1.95 17.45 30.79
C GLN A 81 -1.95 16.05 30.17
N ARG A 82 -2.92 15.75 29.30
CA ARG A 82 -2.97 14.51 28.50
C ARG A 82 -2.27 14.64 27.16
N GLY A 83 -1.51 15.72 26.95
CA GLY A 83 -0.74 15.94 25.71
C GLY A 83 -1.62 16.26 24.51
N PHE A 84 -2.82 16.80 24.71
CA PHE A 84 -3.67 17.23 23.60
C PHE A 84 -3.06 18.46 22.90
N LEU A 85 -2.92 18.35 21.58
CA LEU A 85 -2.26 19.33 20.72
C LEU A 85 -3.25 20.26 19.99
N GLY A 86 -4.53 19.88 19.96
CA GLY A 86 -5.56 20.60 19.21
C GLY A 86 -5.32 20.60 17.71
N ALA A 87 -5.97 21.53 17.00
CA ALA A 87 -5.77 21.72 15.57
C ALA A 87 -4.52 22.58 15.31
N PRO A 88 -3.54 22.10 14.53
CA PRO A 88 -2.33 22.89 14.23
C PRO A 88 -2.68 24.11 13.38
N LYS A 89 -1.94 25.21 13.59
CA LYS A 89 -2.00 26.36 12.68
C LYS A 89 -1.30 26.00 11.37
N GLU A 90 -1.63 26.71 10.30
CA GLU A 90 -1.13 26.41 8.94
C GLU A 90 0.39 26.24 8.87
N LYS A 91 1.16 27.17 9.45
CA LYS A 91 2.62 27.11 9.50
C LYS A 91 3.19 25.91 10.29
N ASP A 92 2.40 25.33 11.19
CA ASP A 92 2.81 24.23 12.07
C ASP A 92 2.40 22.87 11.48
N ILE A 93 1.57 22.84 10.43
CA ILE A 93 1.11 21.60 9.77
C ILE A 93 2.28 20.73 9.29
N PRO A 94 3.32 21.27 8.60
CA PRO A 94 4.44 20.44 8.16
C PRO A 94 5.17 19.74 9.31
N ALA A 95 5.40 20.46 10.41
CA ALA A 95 6.01 19.88 11.61
C ALA A 95 5.09 18.81 12.26
N PHE A 96 3.78 19.05 12.25
CA PHE A 96 2.80 18.12 12.80
C PHE A 96 2.79 16.77 12.06
N CYS A 97 2.85 16.78 10.73
CA CYS A 97 2.99 15.59 9.88
C CYS A 97 4.40 14.96 9.98
N GLY A 98 5.42 15.81 10.14
CA GLY A 98 6.83 15.42 10.22
C GLY A 98 7.20 14.58 11.43
N ARG A 99 6.38 14.54 12.48
CA ARG A 99 6.57 13.64 13.63
C ARG A 99 6.61 12.16 13.24
N CYS A 100 5.85 11.78 12.22
CA CYS A 100 5.85 10.41 11.67
C CYS A 100 6.50 10.33 10.29
N HIS A 101 6.49 11.43 9.52
CA HIS A 101 7.08 11.49 8.18
C HIS A 101 8.32 12.42 8.12
N PRO A 102 9.39 12.14 8.88
CA PRO A 102 10.52 13.06 9.01
C PRO A 102 11.30 13.27 7.71
N GLY A 103 11.42 12.23 6.86
CA GLY A 103 12.08 12.34 5.56
C GLY A 103 11.32 13.29 4.62
N VAL A 104 10.00 13.11 4.53
CA VAL A 104 9.11 14.00 3.74
C VAL A 104 9.15 15.42 4.28
N TYR A 105 9.11 15.60 5.60
CA TYR A 105 9.19 16.91 6.22
C TYR A 105 10.50 17.63 5.87
N LYS A 106 11.62 16.92 5.92
CA LYS A 106 12.93 17.45 5.52
C LYS A 106 12.93 17.90 4.06
N ASP A 107 12.51 17.05 3.13
CA ASP A 107 12.47 17.37 1.69
C ASP A 107 11.51 18.53 1.40
N TYR A 108 10.35 18.57 2.06
CA TYR A 108 9.40 19.68 1.96
C TYR A 108 10.02 21.02 2.39
N LEU A 109 10.71 21.06 3.54
CA LEU A 109 11.32 22.30 4.03
C LEU A 109 12.45 22.81 3.11
N SER A 110 13.19 21.91 2.45
CA SER A 110 14.20 22.30 1.47
C SER A 110 13.61 22.72 0.12
N SER A 111 12.31 22.51 -0.09
CA SER A 111 11.64 22.78 -1.35
C SER A 111 11.26 24.26 -1.53
N ALA A 112 10.87 24.65 -2.75
CA ALA A 112 10.34 25.98 -3.01
C ALA A 112 9.02 26.25 -2.25
N HIS A 113 8.17 25.23 -2.07
CA HIS A 113 6.93 25.34 -1.31
C HIS A 113 7.18 25.55 0.18
N GLY A 114 8.12 24.80 0.76
CA GLY A 114 8.51 24.93 2.16
C GLY A 114 9.15 26.28 2.46
N ARG A 115 10.01 26.80 1.57
CA ARG A 115 10.57 28.16 1.70
C ARG A 115 9.52 29.27 1.65
N ALA A 116 8.38 29.03 1.00
CA ALA A 116 7.26 29.96 0.90
C ALA A 116 6.20 29.75 2.01
N LEU A 117 6.44 28.87 2.99
CA LEU A 117 5.50 28.59 4.07
C LEU A 117 5.14 29.87 4.85
N GLY A 118 3.84 30.15 4.97
CA GLY A 118 3.34 31.38 5.60
C GLY A 118 3.36 32.62 4.69
N ALA A 119 3.89 32.51 3.48
CA ALA A 119 3.92 33.55 2.45
C ALA A 119 3.22 33.09 1.15
N GLY A 120 2.25 32.18 1.24
CA GLY A 120 1.49 31.64 0.11
C GLY A 120 1.94 30.25 -0.38
N GLY A 121 2.95 29.65 0.23
CA GLY A 121 3.35 28.26 -0.03
C GLY A 121 2.30 27.24 0.47
N PRO A 122 2.03 26.16 -0.28
CA PRO A 122 1.09 25.12 0.14
C PRO A 122 1.66 24.29 1.29
N THR A 123 0.80 23.69 2.11
CA THR A 123 1.20 22.76 3.17
C THR A 123 0.85 21.32 2.80
N CYS A 124 1.15 20.36 3.68
CA CYS A 124 0.83 18.94 3.48
C CYS A 124 -0.66 18.73 3.16
N VAL A 125 -1.54 19.42 3.90
CA VAL A 125 -2.99 19.25 3.77
C VAL A 125 -3.55 19.89 2.51
N THR A 126 -2.80 20.77 1.84
CA THR A 126 -3.21 21.38 0.57
C THR A 126 -3.34 20.33 -0.53
N CYS A 127 -2.49 19.30 -0.52
CA CYS A 127 -2.50 18.22 -1.52
C CYS A 127 -3.08 16.92 -0.96
N HIS A 128 -2.79 16.57 0.30
CA HIS A 128 -3.20 15.29 0.89
C HIS A 128 -4.53 15.36 1.66
N GLY A 129 -5.06 16.54 1.96
CA GLY A 129 -6.18 16.69 2.90
C GLY A 129 -5.74 16.56 4.36
N ASN A 130 -6.68 16.77 5.29
CA ASN A 130 -6.39 16.83 6.74
C ASN A 130 -6.93 15.63 7.54
N HIS A 131 -8.24 15.46 7.64
CA HIS A 131 -8.88 14.32 8.29
C HIS A 131 -9.06 13.17 7.31
N GLN A 132 -9.30 13.47 6.03
CA GLN A 132 -9.40 12.43 5.00
C GLN A 132 -8.04 11.83 4.62
N VAL A 133 -6.89 12.46 4.95
CA VAL A 133 -5.53 12.17 4.44
C VAL A 133 -5.48 11.05 3.40
N VAL A 134 -5.42 11.44 2.12
CA VAL A 134 -5.46 10.46 1.04
C VAL A 134 -4.09 9.81 0.81
N LYS A 135 -4.12 8.58 0.30
CA LYS A 135 -2.91 7.84 -0.07
C LYS A 135 -2.09 8.64 -1.09
N ALA A 136 -0.79 8.74 -0.84
CA ALA A 136 0.14 9.36 -1.78
C ALA A 136 0.12 8.60 -3.12
N SER A 137 -0.06 9.34 -4.21
CA SER A 137 -0.06 8.79 -5.57
C SER A 137 0.18 9.91 -6.59
N LEU A 138 0.57 9.53 -7.80
CA LEU A 138 0.72 10.47 -8.92
C LEU A 138 -0.57 11.21 -9.28
N ALA A 139 -1.74 10.73 -8.83
CA ALA A 139 -3.02 11.41 -9.04
C ALA A 139 -3.13 12.75 -8.29
N LEU A 140 -2.35 12.93 -7.21
CA LEU A 140 -2.28 14.20 -6.48
C LEU A 140 -1.53 15.29 -7.27
N ILE A 141 -0.69 14.88 -8.22
CA ILE A 141 0.05 15.79 -9.11
C ILE A 141 -0.82 16.04 -10.34
N ASN A 142 -1.83 16.90 -10.18
CA ASN A 142 -2.80 17.18 -11.22
C ASN A 142 -2.98 18.69 -11.45
N GLU A 143 -3.50 19.01 -12.63
CA GLU A 143 -3.67 20.39 -13.07
C GLU A 143 -4.56 21.20 -12.12
N LYS A 144 -5.69 20.63 -11.68
CA LYS A 144 -6.63 21.30 -10.76
C LYS A 144 -5.96 21.72 -9.44
N SER A 145 -5.12 20.87 -8.86
CA SER A 145 -4.44 21.18 -7.60
C SER A 145 -3.33 22.21 -7.78
N CYS A 146 -2.49 22.05 -8.81
CA CYS A 146 -1.29 22.86 -9.00
C CYS A 146 -1.60 24.26 -9.56
N THR A 147 -2.62 24.39 -10.42
CA THR A 147 -3.01 25.67 -11.05
C THR A 147 -3.64 26.68 -10.10
N ARG A 148 -3.89 26.30 -8.85
CA ARG A 148 -4.36 27.21 -7.81
C ARG A 148 -3.38 28.32 -7.49
N CYS A 149 -2.09 28.14 -7.81
CA CYS A 149 -1.04 29.10 -7.46
C CYS A 149 -0.12 29.44 -8.64
N HIS A 150 0.22 28.47 -9.50
CA HIS A 150 1.17 28.66 -10.62
C HIS A 150 0.83 27.73 -11.79
N SER A 151 1.48 27.88 -12.95
CA SER A 151 1.23 27.00 -14.11
C SER A 151 1.52 25.52 -13.81
N PHE A 152 0.87 24.61 -14.54
CA PHE A 152 1.03 23.17 -14.30
C PHE A 152 2.33 22.59 -14.87
N ASP A 153 3.09 23.34 -15.68
CA ASP A 153 4.18 22.80 -16.51
C ASP A 153 5.27 22.08 -15.70
N ARG A 154 5.71 22.69 -14.59
CA ARG A 154 6.73 22.09 -13.72
C ARG A 154 6.22 20.81 -13.06
N ALA A 155 4.98 20.83 -12.55
CA ALA A 155 4.38 19.67 -11.90
C ALA A 155 4.10 18.54 -12.90
N ARG A 156 3.69 18.87 -14.13
CA ARG A 156 3.55 17.93 -15.25
C ARG A 156 4.89 17.24 -15.54
N ALA A 157 5.97 18.00 -15.67
CA ALA A 157 7.30 17.44 -15.93
C ALA A 157 7.77 16.47 -14.83
N ILE A 158 7.48 16.77 -13.56
CA ILE A 158 7.77 15.87 -12.44
C ILE A 158 6.90 14.61 -12.52
N ARG A 159 5.59 14.77 -12.71
CA ARG A 159 4.65 13.64 -12.85
C ARG A 159 5.10 12.69 -13.96
N ASP A 160 5.40 13.22 -15.13
CA ASP A 160 5.80 12.44 -16.30
C ASP A 160 7.14 11.73 -16.07
N ALA A 161 8.10 12.39 -15.39
CA ALA A 161 9.36 11.75 -15.00
C ALA A 161 9.18 10.59 -14.01
N MET A 162 8.14 10.63 -13.18
CA MET A 162 7.85 9.60 -12.18
C MET A 162 7.00 8.44 -12.71
N GLN A 163 6.20 8.64 -13.76
CA GLN A 163 5.22 7.65 -14.26
C GLN A 163 5.84 6.28 -14.56
N GLN A 164 6.97 6.24 -15.26
CA GLN A 164 7.60 4.98 -15.64
C GLN A 164 8.10 4.19 -14.41
N THR A 165 8.74 4.88 -13.47
CA THR A 165 9.26 4.26 -12.24
C THR A 165 8.14 3.76 -11.34
N GLU A 166 7.03 4.51 -11.22
CA GLU A 166 5.84 4.07 -10.47
C GLU A 166 5.26 2.78 -11.07
N ALA A 167 5.10 2.73 -12.39
CA ALA A 167 4.61 1.53 -13.08
C ALA A 167 5.54 0.33 -12.89
N TYR A 168 6.85 0.56 -12.81
CA TYR A 168 7.83 -0.50 -12.57
C TYR A 168 7.75 -1.05 -11.14
N ILE A 169 7.65 -0.17 -10.13
CA ILE A 169 7.44 -0.55 -8.73
C ILE A 169 6.17 -1.39 -8.59
N ASP A 170 5.08 -0.94 -9.19
CA ASP A 170 3.79 -1.64 -9.16
C ASP A 170 3.85 -3.02 -9.82
N ASN A 171 4.55 -3.15 -10.94
CA ASN A 171 4.75 -4.43 -11.61
C ASN A 171 5.51 -5.43 -10.72
N ILE A 172 6.63 -5.01 -10.13
CA ILE A 172 7.44 -5.82 -9.23
C ILE A 172 6.63 -6.19 -7.98
N SER A 173 5.86 -5.24 -7.42
CA SER A 173 5.01 -5.47 -6.25
C SER A 173 3.98 -6.58 -6.50
N ARG A 174 3.27 -6.53 -7.63
CA ARG A 174 2.29 -7.57 -8.00
C ARG A 174 2.92 -8.94 -8.17
N ARG A 175 4.12 -9.02 -8.74
CA ARG A 175 4.84 -10.28 -8.95
C ARG A 175 5.35 -10.87 -7.64
N ILE A 176 5.90 -10.05 -6.75
CA ILE A 176 6.27 -10.47 -5.38
C ILE A 176 5.05 -11.05 -4.66
N ALA A 177 3.90 -10.35 -4.71
CA ALA A 177 2.68 -10.81 -4.06
C ALA A 177 2.18 -12.15 -4.63
N ALA A 178 2.22 -12.34 -5.94
CA ALA A 178 1.85 -13.61 -6.58
C ALA A 178 2.74 -14.79 -6.14
N PHE A 179 4.04 -14.55 -5.98
CA PHE A 179 4.97 -15.54 -5.46
C PHE A 179 4.75 -15.84 -3.97
N GLN A 180 4.46 -14.82 -3.18
CA GLN A 180 4.14 -14.99 -1.76
C GLN A 180 2.89 -15.89 -1.57
N VAL A 181 1.84 -15.69 -2.37
CA VAL A 181 0.64 -16.55 -2.37
C VAL A 181 0.97 -18.00 -2.78
N SER A 182 1.97 -18.18 -3.63
CA SER A 182 2.44 -19.50 -4.08
C SER A 182 3.40 -20.19 -3.08
N GLY A 183 3.59 -19.62 -1.88
CA GLY A 183 4.46 -20.16 -0.84
C GLY A 183 5.96 -19.94 -1.06
N VAL A 184 6.34 -19.08 -2.01
CA VAL A 184 7.74 -18.71 -2.22
C VAL A 184 8.13 -17.64 -1.19
N ASP A 185 9.25 -17.88 -0.49
CA ASP A 185 9.82 -16.86 0.39
C ASP A 185 10.29 -15.66 -0.44
N THR A 186 9.58 -14.55 -0.25
CA THR A 186 9.83 -13.27 -0.92
C THR A 186 10.11 -12.16 0.08
N GLU A 187 10.32 -12.47 1.36
CA GLU A 187 10.40 -11.48 2.45
C GLU A 187 11.50 -10.44 2.17
N LYS A 188 12.69 -10.92 1.77
CA LYS A 188 13.83 -10.04 1.45
C LYS A 188 13.54 -9.12 0.27
N MET A 189 12.90 -9.64 -0.78
CA MET A 189 12.53 -8.84 -1.96
C MET A 189 11.47 -7.81 -1.60
N GLY A 190 10.47 -8.19 -0.81
CA GLY A 190 9.44 -7.29 -0.32
C GLY A 190 10.02 -6.12 0.49
N LYS A 191 10.96 -6.39 1.41
CA LYS A 191 11.65 -5.35 2.19
C LYS A 191 12.49 -4.42 1.29
N SER A 192 13.20 -4.97 0.31
CA SER A 192 13.99 -4.17 -0.64
C SER A 192 13.09 -3.28 -1.50
N LEU A 193 12.01 -3.82 -2.08
CA LEU A 193 11.05 -3.03 -2.84
C LEU A 193 10.41 -1.94 -1.98
N PHE A 194 10.06 -2.24 -0.73
CA PHE A 194 9.50 -1.26 0.20
C PHE A 194 10.46 -0.08 0.42
N ALA A 195 11.76 -0.35 0.64
CA ALA A 195 12.77 0.70 0.81
C ALA A 195 12.91 1.56 -0.45
N VAL A 196 12.96 0.93 -1.63
CA VAL A 196 13.02 1.65 -2.92
C VAL A 196 11.79 2.53 -3.13
N ARG A 197 10.60 1.97 -2.91
CA ARG A 197 9.33 2.70 -3.03
C ARG A 197 9.29 3.90 -2.08
N ASN A 198 9.70 3.72 -0.83
CA ASN A 198 9.71 4.80 0.15
C ASN A 198 10.64 5.93 -0.26
N ARG A 199 11.86 5.61 -0.74
CA ARG A 199 12.80 6.61 -1.26
C ARG A 199 12.26 7.31 -2.52
N PHE A 200 11.61 6.57 -3.41
CA PHE A 200 11.02 7.13 -4.63
C PHE A 200 9.88 8.11 -4.34
N HIS A 201 8.94 7.72 -3.47
CA HIS A 201 7.76 8.54 -3.15
C HIS A 201 8.10 9.81 -2.36
N THR A 202 9.24 9.87 -1.68
CA THR A 202 9.67 11.11 -1.00
C THR A 202 10.16 12.18 -1.97
N LEU A 203 10.75 11.79 -3.12
CA LEU A 203 11.41 12.70 -4.08
C LEU A 203 10.55 13.89 -4.52
N PHE A 204 9.24 13.69 -4.66
CA PHE A 204 8.33 14.76 -5.10
C PHE A 204 8.38 15.98 -4.16
N HIS A 205 8.62 15.78 -2.86
CA HIS A 205 8.47 16.82 -1.86
C HIS A 205 9.55 17.91 -1.94
N ASP A 206 10.63 17.70 -2.68
CA ASP A 206 11.62 18.73 -3.01
C ASP A 206 11.16 19.66 -4.16
N VAL A 207 10.20 19.20 -4.96
CA VAL A 207 9.67 19.86 -6.18
C VAL A 207 10.75 20.25 -7.21
N ASP A 208 11.85 19.48 -7.27
CA ASP A 208 12.95 19.67 -8.21
C ASP A 208 12.88 18.64 -9.36
N VAL A 209 12.69 19.14 -10.59
CA VAL A 209 12.56 18.30 -11.79
C VAL A 209 13.86 17.54 -12.10
N ALA A 210 15.01 18.18 -11.95
CA ALA A 210 16.30 17.59 -12.30
C ALA A 210 16.67 16.48 -11.31
N ARG A 211 16.46 16.73 -10.01
CA ARG A 211 16.68 15.73 -8.97
C ARG A 211 15.76 14.53 -9.15
N VAL A 212 14.45 14.75 -9.39
CA VAL A 212 13.51 13.65 -9.64
C VAL A 212 13.96 12.80 -10.83
N LYS A 213 14.36 13.41 -11.94
CA LYS A 213 14.85 12.67 -13.12
C LYS A 213 16.13 11.87 -12.81
N GLY A 214 17.09 12.48 -12.13
CA GLY A 214 18.36 11.84 -11.77
C GLY A 214 18.18 10.66 -10.81
N GLU A 215 17.45 10.87 -9.72
CA GLU A 215 17.19 9.84 -8.70
C GLU A 215 16.31 8.70 -9.25
N SER A 216 15.34 9.01 -10.12
CA SER A 216 14.50 7.99 -10.76
C SER A 216 15.33 7.03 -11.64
N ALA A 217 16.38 7.53 -12.30
CA ALA A 217 17.28 6.68 -13.08
C ALA A 217 18.05 5.69 -12.20
N ALA A 218 18.58 6.15 -11.06
CA ALA A 218 19.25 5.30 -10.09
C ALA A 218 18.30 4.26 -9.48
N ILE A 219 17.07 4.68 -9.15
CA ILE A 219 16.01 3.78 -8.67
C ILE A 219 15.65 2.73 -9.71
N ASN A 220 15.53 3.10 -10.99
CA ASN A 220 15.24 2.15 -12.06
C ASN A 220 16.33 1.08 -12.23
N GLN A 221 17.60 1.42 -11.98
CA GLN A 221 18.69 0.43 -11.96
C GLN A 221 18.53 -0.56 -10.80
N GLU A 222 18.13 -0.10 -9.61
CA GLU A 222 17.89 -0.98 -8.47
C GLU A 222 16.66 -1.88 -8.69
N LEU A 223 15.57 -1.32 -9.22
CA LEU A 223 14.38 -2.08 -9.64
C LEU A 223 14.74 -3.14 -10.69
N GLY A 224 15.63 -2.82 -11.63
CA GLY A 224 16.16 -3.76 -12.62
C GLY A 224 16.80 -4.99 -12.00
N LYS A 225 17.52 -4.83 -10.87
CA LYS A 225 18.12 -5.95 -10.14
C LYS A 225 17.06 -6.82 -9.47
N LEU A 226 16.04 -6.20 -8.87
CA LEU A 226 14.90 -6.92 -8.28
C LEU A 226 14.10 -7.69 -9.33
N ASP A 227 13.83 -7.05 -10.48
CA ASP A 227 13.16 -7.68 -11.61
C ASP A 227 13.94 -8.86 -12.17
N ALA A 228 15.27 -8.73 -12.33
CA ALA A 228 16.12 -9.82 -12.77
C ALA A 228 16.09 -11.01 -11.80
N ALA A 229 16.09 -10.74 -10.49
CA ALA A 229 15.98 -11.78 -9.48
C ALA A 229 14.61 -12.49 -9.51
N LEU A 230 13.51 -11.74 -9.71
CA LEU A 230 12.17 -12.33 -9.91
C LEU A 230 12.10 -13.20 -11.17
N LYS A 231 12.70 -12.76 -12.27
CA LYS A 231 12.77 -13.54 -13.53
C LYS A 231 13.53 -14.84 -13.37
N GLU A 232 14.50 -14.93 -12.46
CA GLU A 232 15.17 -16.19 -12.14
C GLU A 232 14.24 -17.13 -11.37
N ILE A 233 13.48 -16.62 -10.41
CA ILE A 233 12.46 -17.40 -9.68
C ILE A 233 11.41 -17.93 -10.67
N GLU A 234 10.89 -17.07 -11.56
CA GLU A 234 9.93 -17.44 -12.62
C GLU A 234 10.46 -18.59 -13.48
N ARG A 235 11.67 -18.45 -14.03
CA ARG A 235 12.30 -19.50 -14.84
C ARG A 235 12.50 -20.80 -14.08
N SER A 236 12.87 -20.73 -12.79
CA SER A 236 13.00 -21.93 -11.95
C SER A 236 11.66 -22.63 -11.71
N HIS A 237 10.57 -21.86 -11.56
CA HIS A 237 9.22 -22.39 -11.35
C HIS A 237 8.67 -23.02 -12.64
N GLU A 238 8.87 -22.38 -13.79
CA GLU A 238 8.46 -22.92 -15.09
C GLU A 238 9.16 -24.25 -15.40
N LYS A 239 10.49 -24.32 -15.18
CA LYS A 239 11.24 -25.58 -15.35
C LYS A 239 10.72 -26.69 -14.45
N ARG A 240 10.48 -26.39 -13.17
CA ARG A 240 9.93 -27.37 -12.21
C ARG A 240 8.52 -27.81 -12.59
N ARG A 241 7.67 -26.88 -13.04
CA ARG A 241 6.31 -27.17 -13.51
C ARG A 241 6.31 -28.08 -14.74
N LEU A 242 7.17 -27.81 -15.72
CA LEU A 242 7.32 -28.63 -16.91
C LEU A 242 7.84 -30.02 -16.57
N ALA A 243 8.91 -30.12 -15.79
CA ALA A 243 9.48 -31.39 -15.37
C ALA A 243 8.47 -32.23 -14.55
N GLY A 244 7.74 -31.60 -13.62
CA GLY A 244 6.68 -32.25 -12.85
C GLY A 244 5.54 -32.74 -13.74
N GLY A 245 5.10 -31.92 -14.71
CA GLY A 245 4.07 -32.31 -15.69
C GLY A 245 4.48 -33.51 -16.53
N ILE A 246 5.72 -33.54 -17.02
CA ILE A 246 6.28 -34.68 -17.76
C ILE A 246 6.32 -35.93 -16.88
N ALA A 247 6.80 -35.82 -15.65
CA ALA A 247 6.88 -36.96 -14.72
C ALA A 247 5.50 -37.55 -14.39
N VAL A 248 4.50 -36.69 -14.10
CA VAL A 248 3.12 -37.13 -13.85
C VAL A 248 2.52 -37.77 -15.10
N GLY A 249 2.70 -37.18 -16.29
CA GLY A 249 2.23 -37.74 -17.55
C GLY A 249 2.82 -39.11 -17.83
N PHE A 250 4.12 -39.30 -17.60
CA PHE A 250 4.79 -40.59 -17.73
C PHE A 250 4.25 -41.64 -16.75
N MET A 251 4.03 -41.27 -15.47
CA MET A 251 3.43 -42.17 -14.48
C MET A 251 2.01 -42.59 -14.87
N LEU A 252 1.19 -41.68 -15.39
CA LEU A 252 -0.16 -42.01 -15.86
C LEU A 252 -0.13 -42.93 -17.08
N LEU A 253 0.79 -42.71 -18.02
CA LEU A 253 0.97 -43.58 -19.19
C LEU A 253 1.36 -45.01 -18.77
N LEU A 254 2.32 -45.14 -17.84
CA LEU A 254 2.71 -46.43 -17.28
C LEU A 254 1.54 -47.12 -16.57
N ALA A 255 0.74 -46.38 -15.79
CA ALA A 255 -0.44 -46.92 -15.12
C ALA A 255 -1.48 -47.45 -16.13
N VAL A 256 -1.71 -46.73 -17.23
CA VAL A 256 -2.60 -47.17 -18.31
C VAL A 256 -2.06 -48.41 -19.01
N LEU A 257 -0.76 -48.43 -19.37
CA LEU A 257 -0.13 -49.59 -19.99
C LEU A 257 -0.23 -50.83 -19.10
N PHE A 258 0.05 -50.70 -17.80
CA PHE A 258 -0.08 -51.80 -16.84
C PHE A 258 -1.52 -52.29 -16.73
N HIS A 259 -2.51 -51.38 -16.73
CA HIS A 259 -3.93 -51.74 -16.74
C HIS A 259 -4.34 -52.51 -18.00
N LEU A 260 -3.90 -52.05 -19.18
CA LEU A 260 -4.17 -52.71 -20.47
C LEU A 260 -3.50 -54.09 -20.53
N MET A 261 -2.24 -54.19 -20.09
CA MET A 261 -1.54 -55.48 -20.01
C MET A 261 -2.29 -56.45 -19.11
N LYS A 262 -2.70 -56.05 -17.91
CA LYS A 262 -3.48 -56.91 -17.01
C LYS A 262 -4.74 -57.45 -17.69
N LYS A 263 -5.49 -56.59 -18.39
CA LYS A 263 -6.71 -56.99 -19.11
C LYS A 263 -6.47 -57.97 -20.27
N SER A 264 -5.26 -58.00 -20.85
CA SER A 264 -4.93 -58.95 -21.92
C SER A 264 -4.49 -60.34 -21.42
N TYR A 265 -4.20 -60.48 -20.13
CA TYR A 265 -3.82 -61.76 -19.51
C TYR A 265 -4.98 -62.45 -18.76
N ASP A 266 -6.09 -61.74 -18.51
CA ASP A 266 -7.35 -62.27 -17.98
C ASP A 266 -8.32 -62.60 -19.13
#